data_AF-A0A955WQP2-F1
#
_entry.id   AF-A0A955WQP2-F1
#
_cell.length_a   1.000
_cell.length_b   1.000
_cell.length_c   1.000
_cell.angle_alpha   90.00
_cell.angle_beta   90.00
_cell.angle_gamma   90.00
#
_symmetry.space_group_name_H-M   'P 1'
#
loop_
_entity.id
_entity.type
_entity.pdbx_description
1 polymer ?
#
loop_
_entity_poly.entity_id
_entity_poly.type
_entity_poly.pdbx_seq_one_letter_code
_entity_poly.pdbx_strand_id
1 'polypeptide(L)'
;DAARAVHPGAAEQCDGVDQDCDGKVDEATVTRPWYRDADGDGLGHAGVVQQACRAPAGYVERGGDCNDGDSSLISLNACGHCAKQPVEVCNAVDDDCDGKVDEGRPGGGSNDWKTGPKADGSYDHNCDGRAEKESTADGGICRCKKSFMGTPLMEGEDKTPGWVKGVPECGKVGTWGKTCNYQRSAARCEWRTEERRQGCR
;
A
#
# COMPACT_ATOMS: atom_id res chain seq x y z
N ASP A 1 37.38 -35.38 38.97
CA ASP A 1 37.40 -34.44 37.84
C ASP A 1 37.32 -33.01 38.31
N ALA A 2 38.45 -32.30 38.31
CA ALA A 2 38.50 -30.88 38.65
C ALA A 2 38.28 -30.05 37.38
N ALA A 3 37.53 -28.97 37.57
CA ALA A 3 37.14 -27.99 36.57
C ALA A 3 38.27 -27.58 35.64
N ARG A 4 38.14 -27.91 34.34
CA ARG A 4 38.97 -27.33 33.27
C ARG A 4 38.73 -25.81 33.09
N ALA A 5 37.80 -25.22 33.84
CA ALA A 5 37.39 -23.83 33.74
C ALA A 5 37.86 -22.94 34.92
N VAL A 6 38.46 -23.51 35.98
CA VAL A 6 38.93 -22.73 37.16
C VAL A 6 40.34 -23.19 37.53
N HIS A 7 41.34 -22.36 37.24
CA HIS A 7 42.76 -22.60 37.52
C HIS A 7 43.58 -21.31 37.31
N PRO A 8 44.79 -21.18 37.91
CA PRO A 8 45.72 -20.09 37.64
C PRO A 8 45.86 -19.74 36.15
N GLY A 9 45.55 -18.50 35.78
CA GLY A 9 45.60 -18.00 34.40
C GLY A 9 44.50 -18.53 33.46
N ALA A 10 43.39 -19.04 34.00
CA ALA A 10 42.19 -19.30 33.19
C ALA A 10 41.61 -17.99 32.60
N ALA A 11 40.75 -18.11 31.59
CA ALA A 11 40.04 -16.96 31.07
C ALA A 11 38.85 -16.64 31.99
N GLU A 12 38.76 -15.38 32.40
CA GLU A 12 37.64 -14.89 33.20
C GLU A 12 36.32 -15.00 32.45
N GLN A 13 35.25 -15.21 33.20
CA GLN A 13 33.87 -15.27 32.74
C GLN A 13 32.99 -14.47 33.71
N CYS A 14 32.00 -13.77 33.16
CA CYS A 14 31.03 -13.02 33.97
C CYS A 14 29.99 -13.93 34.65
N ASP A 15 30.42 -14.79 35.55
CA ASP A 15 29.58 -15.72 36.32
C ASP A 15 29.73 -15.54 37.85
N GLY A 16 30.56 -14.59 38.29
CA GLY A 16 30.84 -14.34 39.71
C GLY A 16 31.83 -15.32 40.35
N VAL A 17 32.50 -16.14 39.56
CA VAL A 17 33.60 -17.00 39.99
C VAL A 17 34.92 -16.36 39.53
N ASP A 18 35.95 -16.47 40.37
CA ASP A 18 37.34 -16.14 40.02
C ASP A 18 37.92 -17.35 39.26
N GLN A 19 37.94 -17.30 37.92
CA GLN A 19 38.40 -18.44 37.12
C GLN A 19 39.92 -18.59 37.21
N ASP A 20 40.64 -17.47 37.22
CA ASP A 20 42.10 -17.44 37.18
C ASP A 20 42.77 -17.49 38.55
N CYS A 21 41.98 -17.56 39.62
CA CYS A 21 42.37 -17.66 41.01
C CYS A 21 43.32 -16.54 41.46
N ASP A 22 43.26 -15.34 40.85
CA ASP A 22 44.12 -14.21 41.19
C ASP A 22 43.58 -13.34 42.34
N GLY A 23 42.38 -13.64 42.84
CA GLY A 23 41.72 -12.96 43.94
C GLY A 23 40.83 -11.80 43.50
N LYS A 24 40.69 -11.56 42.20
CA LYS A 24 39.64 -10.72 41.64
C LYS A 24 38.61 -11.61 40.93
N VAL A 25 37.40 -11.11 40.85
CA VAL A 25 36.27 -11.82 40.24
C VAL A 25 35.78 -10.95 39.11
N ASP A 26 35.48 -11.55 37.96
CA ASP A 26 34.79 -10.89 36.85
C ASP A 26 35.57 -9.64 36.37
N GLU A 27 36.89 -9.72 36.12
CA GLU A 27 37.66 -8.54 35.71
C GLU A 27 37.13 -7.85 34.45
N ALA A 28 37.35 -6.53 34.38
CA ALA A 28 36.92 -5.66 33.28
C ALA A 28 37.49 -6.04 31.90
N THR A 29 38.39 -7.03 31.81
CA THR A 29 38.79 -7.67 30.55
C THR A 29 37.67 -8.45 29.88
N VAL A 30 36.67 -8.91 30.65
CA VAL A 30 35.49 -9.60 30.12
C VAL A 30 34.33 -8.61 30.10
N THR A 31 33.94 -8.18 28.90
CA THR A 31 32.78 -7.33 28.72
C THR A 31 31.88 -7.89 27.64
N ARG A 32 30.58 -7.72 27.83
CA ARG A 32 29.55 -8.00 26.83
C ARG A 32 28.74 -6.73 26.59
N PRO A 33 28.13 -6.58 25.40
CA PRO A 33 27.30 -5.43 25.11
C PRO A 33 26.01 -5.46 25.92
N TRP A 34 25.67 -4.32 26.50
CA TRP A 34 24.39 -4.04 27.13
C TRP A 34 23.76 -2.85 26.42
N TYR A 35 22.47 -2.91 26.16
CA TYR A 35 21.72 -1.95 25.38
C TYR A 35 20.77 -1.17 26.29
N ARG A 36 20.74 0.16 26.19
CA ARG A 36 19.86 0.98 27.04
C ARG A 36 18.40 0.66 26.74
N ASP A 37 17.61 0.50 27.79
CA ASP A 37 16.16 0.26 27.75
C ASP A 37 15.48 1.37 28.56
N ALA A 38 15.02 2.42 27.88
CA ALA A 38 14.46 3.60 28.54
C ALA A 38 12.96 3.56 28.77
N ASP A 39 12.23 2.85 27.92
CA ASP A 39 10.79 2.70 28.04
C ASP A 39 10.38 1.44 28.82
N GLY A 40 11.35 0.56 29.13
CA GLY A 40 11.20 -0.56 30.03
C GLY A 40 10.56 -1.78 29.37
N ASP A 41 10.72 -1.96 28.06
CA ASP A 41 10.13 -3.06 27.30
C ASP A 41 10.99 -4.35 27.30
N GLY A 42 12.22 -4.27 27.83
CA GLY A 42 13.17 -5.37 27.91
C GLY A 42 14.03 -5.58 26.66
N LEU A 43 13.92 -4.70 25.66
CA LEU A 43 14.78 -4.62 24.49
C LEU A 43 15.53 -3.30 24.53
N GLY A 44 16.84 -3.37 24.41
CA GLY A 44 17.62 -2.16 24.42
C GLY A 44 17.85 -1.62 23.01
N HIS A 45 17.94 -0.30 22.91
CA HIS A 45 18.20 0.38 21.67
C HIS A 45 19.57 0.02 21.12
N ALA A 46 19.60 -0.53 19.91
CA ALA A 46 20.83 -1.06 19.29
C ALA A 46 21.95 0.00 19.14
N GLY A 47 21.60 1.30 19.14
CA GLY A 47 22.54 2.42 19.03
C GLY A 47 23.09 2.96 20.36
N VAL A 48 22.57 2.52 21.52
CA VAL A 48 23.04 2.99 22.84
C VAL A 48 23.57 1.79 23.62
N VAL A 49 24.87 1.51 23.43
CA VAL A 49 25.53 0.31 23.95
C VAL A 49 26.58 0.68 25.00
N GLN A 50 26.62 -0.08 26.09
CA GLN A 50 27.71 -0.07 27.07
C GLN A 50 28.35 -1.45 27.19
N GLN A 51 29.68 -1.48 27.32
CA GLN A 51 30.43 -2.71 27.57
C GLN A 51 30.60 -2.87 29.08
N ALA A 52 30.06 -3.96 29.62
CA ALA A 52 30.18 -4.27 31.04
C ALA A 52 30.09 -5.77 31.26
N CYS A 53 30.60 -6.24 32.40
CA CYS A 53 30.49 -7.65 32.76
C CYS A 53 29.07 -8.00 33.23
N ARG A 54 28.42 -7.07 33.96
CA ARG A 54 27.03 -7.16 34.43
C ARG A 54 26.22 -5.98 33.91
N ALA A 55 24.91 -6.16 33.80
CA ALA A 55 23.97 -5.15 33.34
C ALA A 55 24.10 -3.84 34.15
N PRO A 56 24.44 -2.71 33.51
CA PRO A 56 24.26 -1.40 34.13
C PRO A 56 22.76 -1.12 34.39
N ALA A 57 22.47 -0.23 35.33
CA ALA A 57 21.09 0.16 35.60
C ALA A 57 20.44 0.82 34.35
N GLY A 58 19.28 0.33 33.94
CA GLY A 58 18.58 0.79 32.74
C GLY A 58 19.13 0.22 31.42
N TYR A 59 19.86 -0.88 31.48
CA TYR A 59 20.37 -1.59 30.30
C TYR A 59 20.03 -3.09 30.34
N VAL A 60 19.86 -3.69 29.17
CA VAL A 60 19.51 -5.10 28.95
C VAL A 60 20.46 -5.78 27.96
N GLU A 61 20.60 -7.10 28.04
CA GLU A 61 21.54 -7.86 27.17
C GLU A 61 21.04 -7.94 25.73
N ARG A 62 19.72 -7.94 25.54
CA ARG A 62 19.10 -8.08 24.23
C ARG A 62 18.91 -6.71 23.59
N GLY A 63 19.65 -6.44 22.52
CA GLY A 63 19.39 -5.30 21.65
C GLY A 63 18.26 -5.57 20.66
N GLY A 64 17.84 -4.54 19.94
CA GLY A 64 16.91 -4.67 18.82
C GLY A 64 15.70 -3.76 18.90
N ASP A 65 15.54 -3.05 20.01
CA ASP A 65 14.54 -1.98 20.11
C ASP A 65 14.86 -0.89 19.08
N CYS A 66 13.82 -0.51 18.34
CA CYS A 66 13.90 0.46 17.28
C CYS A 66 13.52 1.87 17.75
N ASN A 67 12.86 2.02 18.91
CA ASN A 67 12.49 3.29 19.53
C ASN A 67 12.45 3.19 21.07
N ASP A 68 13.58 3.61 21.68
CA ASP A 68 13.89 3.63 23.13
C ASP A 68 13.02 4.59 23.97
N GLY A 69 11.91 5.09 23.43
CA GLY A 69 10.98 5.98 24.10
C GLY A 69 9.52 5.59 23.88
N ASP A 70 9.27 4.49 23.19
CA ASP A 70 7.94 3.94 22.93
C ASP A 70 8.02 2.42 22.94
N SER A 71 7.71 1.85 24.11
CA SER A 71 7.65 0.40 24.36
C SER A 71 6.75 -0.39 23.39
N SER A 72 5.98 0.28 22.52
CA SER A 72 5.18 -0.34 21.47
C SER A 72 5.90 -0.49 20.12
N LEU A 73 7.11 0.04 19.96
CA LEU A 73 7.86 0.09 18.71
C LEU A 73 9.24 -0.59 18.86
N ILE A 74 9.20 -1.92 18.87
CA ILE A 74 10.34 -2.78 19.26
C ILE A 74 11.16 -3.34 18.10
N SER A 75 10.68 -3.17 16.86
CA SER A 75 11.28 -3.77 15.67
C SER A 75 10.87 -3.03 14.40
N LEU A 76 11.69 -3.14 13.35
CA LEU A 76 11.41 -2.55 12.05
C LEU A 76 10.16 -3.21 11.40
N ASN A 77 9.29 -2.42 10.75
CA ASN A 77 8.16 -2.91 9.94
C ASN A 77 8.64 -3.55 8.62
N ALA A 78 7.73 -4.00 7.74
CA ALA A 78 8.09 -4.67 6.48
C ALA A 78 8.90 -3.75 5.52
N CYS A 79 8.89 -2.44 5.77
CA CYS A 79 9.68 -1.42 5.07
C CYS A 79 11.00 -1.08 5.77
N GLY A 80 11.31 -1.70 6.92
CA GLY A 80 12.54 -1.41 7.65
C GLY A 80 12.46 -0.18 8.57
N HIS A 81 11.27 0.28 8.98
CA HIS A 81 11.10 1.46 9.84
C HIS A 81 10.62 1.14 11.24
N CYS A 82 11.09 1.94 12.20
CA CYS A 82 10.50 1.95 13.53
C CYS A 82 9.22 2.78 13.53
N ALA A 83 8.15 2.19 13.03
CA ALA A 83 6.89 2.87 12.89
C ALA A 83 5.73 1.88 12.89
N LYS A 84 4.59 2.39 13.38
CA LYS A 84 3.30 2.05 12.79
C LYS A 84 3.30 2.54 11.33
N GLN A 85 3.79 1.68 10.42
CA GLN A 85 3.14 1.34 9.15
C GLN A 85 2.91 2.47 8.08
N PRO A 86 3.56 2.44 6.88
CA PRO A 86 3.55 3.56 5.92
C PRO A 86 2.65 3.44 4.67
N VAL A 87 1.48 4.10 4.60
CA VAL A 87 0.75 4.49 3.38
C VAL A 87 0.86 3.59 2.10
N GLU A 88 -0.26 2.96 1.73
CA GLU A 88 -0.44 2.03 0.62
C GLU A 88 0.03 2.54 -0.76
N VAL A 89 0.73 1.68 -1.52
CA VAL A 89 1.03 1.85 -2.95
C VAL A 89 0.56 0.63 -3.71
N CYS A 90 -0.02 0.85 -4.90
CA CYS A 90 -0.59 -0.23 -5.70
C CYS A 90 0.46 -1.08 -6.44
N ASN A 91 1.21 -1.87 -5.69
CA ASN A 91 2.34 -2.68 -6.15
C ASN A 91 2.21 -4.16 -5.76
N ALA A 92 1.02 -4.56 -5.28
CA ALA A 92 0.75 -5.88 -4.70
C ALA A 92 1.59 -6.20 -3.45
N VAL A 93 2.12 -5.17 -2.79
CA VAL A 93 2.79 -5.18 -1.50
C VAL A 93 1.99 -4.25 -0.60
N ASP A 94 1.73 -4.75 0.59
CA ASP A 94 1.09 -4.01 1.67
C ASP A 94 2.12 -3.04 2.23
N ASP A 95 2.11 -1.82 1.70
CA ASP A 95 3.14 -0.83 1.96
C ASP A 95 2.91 -0.12 3.28
N ASP A 96 1.66 0.19 3.66
CA ASP A 96 1.42 0.52 5.06
C ASP A 96 1.83 -0.62 5.94
N CYS A 97 1.77 -1.84 5.45
CA CYS A 97 1.61 -2.98 6.31
C CYS A 97 0.23 -2.97 7.04
N ASP A 98 -0.76 -2.16 6.60
CA ASP A 98 -2.12 -2.03 7.21
C ASP A 98 -2.97 -3.29 7.00
N GLY A 99 -2.56 -4.15 6.05
CA GLY A 99 -3.05 -5.52 5.94
C GLY A 99 -4.18 -5.68 4.94
N LYS A 100 -4.57 -4.63 4.23
CA LYS A 100 -4.95 -4.91 2.86
C LYS A 100 -3.73 -4.59 1.98
N VAL A 101 -3.92 -4.91 0.72
CA VAL A 101 -2.93 -4.62 -0.29
C VAL A 101 -3.63 -3.61 -1.16
N ASP A 102 -3.03 -2.44 -1.29
CA ASP A 102 -3.44 -1.39 -2.20
C ASP A 102 -4.80 -0.71 -1.83
N GLU A 103 -5.10 -0.55 -0.54
CA GLU A 103 -6.31 0.07 -0.01
C GLU A 103 -6.21 1.58 0.19
N GLY A 104 -7.14 2.32 -0.43
CA GLY A 104 -7.41 3.67 0.00
C GLY A 104 -6.33 4.70 -0.37
N ARG A 105 -6.80 5.93 -0.60
CA ARG A 105 -5.95 7.02 -1.06
C ARG A 105 -5.17 7.63 0.10
N PRO A 106 -3.84 7.77 0.01
CA PRO A 106 -3.16 8.75 0.84
C PRO A 106 -3.35 10.14 0.25
N GLY A 107 -4.22 10.91 0.89
CA GLY A 107 -4.44 12.32 0.58
C GLY A 107 -5.48 12.55 -0.50
N GLY A 108 -6.56 13.25 -0.14
CA GLY A 108 -7.47 13.81 -1.12
C GLY A 108 -6.78 14.87 -1.97
N GLY A 109 -6.87 14.75 -3.29
CA GLY A 109 -6.59 15.84 -4.22
C GLY A 109 -5.66 15.47 -5.37
N SER A 110 -6.21 15.56 -6.60
CA SER A 110 -5.56 15.76 -7.90
C SER A 110 -4.53 14.72 -8.41
N ASN A 111 -4.96 14.01 -9.45
CA ASN A 111 -4.27 13.77 -10.74
C ASN A 111 -2.89 13.09 -10.80
N ASP A 112 -2.35 12.54 -9.73
CA ASP A 112 -1.16 11.71 -9.82
C ASP A 112 -1.57 10.25 -10.11
N TRP A 113 -1.15 9.75 -11.27
CA TRP A 113 -1.42 8.42 -11.81
C TRP A 113 -0.60 7.37 -11.05
N LYS A 114 -1.27 6.37 -10.46
CA LYS A 114 -0.68 5.51 -9.39
C LYS A 114 -0.50 4.04 -9.75
N THR A 115 -0.85 3.61 -10.96
CA THR A 115 -0.46 2.30 -11.52
C THR A 115 0.16 2.47 -12.92
N GLY A 116 1.14 1.62 -13.26
CA GLY A 116 1.54 1.45 -14.65
C GLY A 116 0.39 0.79 -15.45
N PRO A 117 0.26 1.07 -16.75
CA PRO A 117 -0.85 0.53 -17.55
C PRO A 117 -0.86 -1.00 -17.47
N LYS A 118 -2.04 -1.60 -17.20
CA LYS A 118 -2.26 -3.04 -17.37
C LYS A 118 -2.01 -3.41 -18.85
N ALA A 119 -1.81 -4.70 -19.14
CA ALA A 119 -1.55 -5.18 -20.51
C ALA A 119 -2.64 -4.82 -21.53
N ASP A 120 -3.83 -4.43 -21.07
CA ASP A 120 -4.96 -3.97 -21.88
C ASP A 120 -5.07 -2.43 -22.00
N GLY A 121 -4.11 -1.69 -21.44
CA GLY A 121 -4.05 -0.23 -21.47
C GLY A 121 -4.94 0.48 -20.44
N SER A 122 -5.48 -0.25 -19.46
CA SER A 122 -6.29 0.32 -18.38
C SER A 122 -5.48 0.75 -17.15
N TYR A 123 -6.04 1.70 -16.39
CA TYR A 123 -5.59 2.03 -15.05
C TYR A 123 -6.65 1.64 -14.02
N ASP A 124 -6.18 1.43 -12.80
CA ASP A 124 -6.95 0.98 -11.64
C ASP A 124 -6.71 2.03 -10.55
N HIS A 125 -7.63 3.00 -10.45
CA HIS A 125 -7.47 4.21 -9.65
C HIS A 125 -7.84 4.03 -8.18
N ASN A 126 -8.59 2.98 -7.87
CA ASN A 126 -9.04 2.61 -6.53
C ASN A 126 -8.48 1.25 -6.08
N CYS A 127 -7.68 0.61 -6.93
CA CYS A 127 -6.96 -0.63 -6.69
C CYS A 127 -7.89 -1.79 -6.27
N ASP A 128 -9.10 -1.82 -6.84
CA ASP A 128 -10.09 -2.89 -6.61
C ASP A 128 -9.93 -4.09 -7.56
N GLY A 129 -8.87 -4.07 -8.38
CA GLY A 129 -8.56 -5.08 -9.39
C GLY A 129 -9.34 -4.91 -10.68
N ARG A 130 -10.27 -3.94 -10.78
CA ARG A 130 -11.07 -3.65 -11.96
C ARG A 130 -10.54 -2.39 -12.63
N ALA A 131 -10.56 -2.42 -13.96
CA ALA A 131 -10.29 -1.23 -14.74
C ALA A 131 -11.44 -0.23 -14.57
N GLU A 132 -11.14 1.02 -14.18
CA GLU A 132 -12.16 2.06 -14.14
C GLU A 132 -12.52 2.48 -15.58
N LYS A 133 -13.82 2.49 -15.89
CA LYS A 133 -14.29 2.83 -17.25
C LYS A 133 -14.19 4.34 -17.46
N GLU A 134 -13.60 4.77 -18.57
CA GLU A 134 -13.55 6.19 -18.97
C GLU A 134 -14.95 6.82 -19.13
N SER A 135 -15.99 6.01 -19.34
CA SER A 135 -17.37 6.48 -19.44
C SER A 135 -18.29 5.56 -18.65
N THR A 136 -18.98 6.09 -17.64
CA THR A 136 -19.85 5.34 -16.74
C THR A 136 -21.34 5.55 -17.01
N ALA A 137 -21.69 6.52 -17.84
CA ALA A 137 -23.09 6.82 -18.17
C ALA A 137 -23.55 6.11 -19.46
N ASP A 138 -24.64 5.36 -19.35
CA ASP A 138 -25.47 5.02 -20.52
C ASP A 138 -26.17 6.30 -21.01
N GLY A 139 -25.63 6.89 -22.07
CA GLY A 139 -25.94 8.28 -22.45
C GLY A 139 -26.55 8.48 -23.83
N GLY A 140 -26.77 7.41 -24.61
CA GLY A 140 -27.32 7.51 -25.95
C GLY A 140 -28.83 7.72 -25.97
N ILE A 141 -29.36 8.85 -25.49
CA ILE A 141 -30.78 9.20 -25.69
C ILE A 141 -30.97 9.69 -27.12
N CYS A 142 -31.77 8.99 -27.93
CA CYS A 142 -32.17 9.45 -29.26
C CYS A 142 -33.70 9.47 -29.33
N ARG A 143 -34.27 10.67 -29.31
CA ARG A 143 -35.72 10.89 -29.31
C ARG A 143 -36.11 11.82 -30.44
N CYS A 144 -37.26 11.54 -31.06
CA CYS A 144 -37.89 12.48 -31.97
C CYS A 144 -38.74 13.45 -31.17
N LYS A 145 -38.67 14.76 -31.47
CA LYS A 145 -39.78 15.66 -31.15
C LYS A 145 -40.81 15.63 -32.27
N LYS A 146 -42.09 15.75 -31.90
CA LYS A 146 -43.19 16.01 -32.85
C LYS A 146 -43.42 17.51 -32.86
N SER A 147 -43.37 18.16 -34.02
CA SER A 147 -43.80 19.56 -34.13
C SER A 147 -45.29 19.68 -33.80
N PHE A 148 -45.62 20.66 -32.96
CA PHE A 148 -47.01 21.06 -32.76
C PHE A 148 -47.44 21.82 -34.04
N MET A 149 -48.51 21.34 -34.68
CA MET A 149 -49.20 21.92 -35.85
C MET A 149 -48.59 21.63 -37.24
N GLY A 150 -49.03 20.50 -37.84
CA GLY A 150 -49.38 20.46 -39.27
C GLY A 150 -48.34 20.01 -40.31
N THR A 151 -47.03 20.02 -40.06
CA THR A 151 -46.01 19.39 -40.95
C THR A 151 -44.88 18.74 -40.15
N PRO A 152 -44.27 17.64 -40.61
CA PRO A 152 -43.36 16.84 -39.79
C PRO A 152 -41.97 17.49 -39.70
N LEU A 153 -41.65 18.10 -38.56
CA LEU A 153 -40.27 18.25 -38.11
C LEU A 153 -40.00 17.16 -37.09
N MET A 154 -39.23 16.16 -37.52
CA MET A 154 -38.70 15.10 -36.68
C MET A 154 -37.18 15.25 -36.70
N GLU A 155 -36.67 16.29 -36.07
CA GLU A 155 -35.25 16.35 -35.74
C GLU A 155 -35.02 15.55 -34.44
N GLY A 156 -33.90 14.83 -34.35
CA GLY A 156 -33.52 14.17 -33.11
C GLY A 156 -33.08 15.24 -32.10
N GLU A 157 -33.77 15.41 -30.98
CA GLU A 157 -33.54 16.56 -30.08
C GLU A 157 -32.80 16.25 -28.77
N ASP A 158 -32.46 14.98 -28.53
CA ASP A 158 -31.45 14.60 -27.54
C ASP A 158 -30.31 13.96 -28.33
N LYS A 159 -29.14 14.61 -28.39
CA LYS A 159 -28.02 14.22 -29.28
C LYS A 159 -26.73 13.91 -28.53
N THR A 160 -26.79 13.59 -27.23
CA THR A 160 -25.59 13.24 -26.47
C THR A 160 -25.00 11.95 -27.03
N PRO A 161 -23.82 11.98 -27.69
CA PRO A 161 -23.19 10.76 -28.16
C PRO A 161 -22.90 9.87 -26.96
N GLY A 162 -23.13 8.57 -27.10
CA GLY A 162 -23.09 7.65 -25.97
C GLY A 162 -23.25 6.20 -26.37
N TRP A 163 -23.06 5.30 -25.42
CA TRP A 163 -23.30 3.87 -25.62
C TRP A 163 -24.80 3.59 -25.79
N VAL A 164 -25.14 2.82 -26.83
CA VAL A 164 -26.55 2.57 -27.23
C VAL A 164 -27.07 1.23 -26.70
N LYS A 165 -26.18 0.31 -26.33
CA LYS A 165 -26.50 -1.06 -25.87
C LYS A 165 -25.80 -1.40 -24.55
N GLY A 166 -25.74 -0.42 -23.64
CA GLY A 166 -24.96 -0.53 -22.41
C GLY A 166 -23.49 -0.15 -22.61
N VAL A 167 -22.86 0.38 -21.57
CA VAL A 167 -21.41 0.63 -21.53
C VAL A 167 -20.63 -0.69 -21.56
N PRO A 168 -19.81 -0.96 -22.59
CA PRO A 168 -18.98 -2.16 -22.65
C PRO A 168 -18.02 -2.28 -21.47
N GLU A 169 -17.53 -3.48 -21.23
CA GLU A 169 -16.36 -3.65 -20.36
C GLU A 169 -15.13 -2.95 -20.93
N CYS A 170 -14.18 -2.69 -20.06
CA CYS A 170 -12.93 -2.06 -20.41
C CYS A 170 -12.20 -2.78 -21.54
N GLY A 171 -11.69 -2.01 -22.51
CA GLY A 171 -11.02 -2.55 -23.68
C GLY A 171 -11.92 -3.33 -24.64
N LYS A 172 -13.21 -3.57 -24.34
CA LYS A 172 -14.15 -4.21 -25.27
C LYS A 172 -14.71 -3.19 -26.26
N VAL A 173 -15.08 -3.70 -27.42
CA VAL A 173 -15.75 -2.91 -28.47
C VAL A 173 -17.25 -2.95 -28.23
N GLY A 174 -17.90 -1.80 -28.36
CA GLY A 174 -19.35 -1.69 -28.31
C GLY A 174 -19.90 -0.73 -29.34
N THR A 175 -21.23 -0.57 -29.30
CA THR A 175 -21.96 0.29 -30.22
C THR A 175 -22.09 1.71 -29.66
N TRP A 176 -21.37 2.66 -30.26
CA TRP A 176 -21.39 4.07 -29.90
C TRP A 176 -22.31 4.86 -30.85
N GLY A 177 -23.29 5.56 -30.30
CA GLY A 177 -24.18 6.46 -31.04
C GLY A 177 -23.49 7.80 -31.28
N LYS A 178 -23.24 8.15 -32.55
CA LYS A 178 -22.65 9.45 -32.94
C LYS A 178 -23.69 10.54 -33.11
N THR A 179 -24.75 10.22 -33.84
CA THR A 179 -25.72 11.21 -34.29
C THR A 179 -27.09 10.57 -34.39
N CYS A 180 -28.07 11.16 -33.73
CA CYS A 180 -29.46 10.73 -33.80
C CYS A 180 -30.13 11.34 -35.05
N ASN A 181 -30.69 10.50 -35.92
CA ASN A 181 -31.37 10.93 -37.15
C ASN A 181 -32.76 10.33 -37.24
N TYR A 182 -33.71 11.07 -37.82
CA TYR A 182 -35.03 10.54 -38.13
C TYR A 182 -35.03 9.76 -39.45
N GLN A 183 -35.48 8.51 -39.39
CA GLN A 183 -35.69 7.69 -40.57
C GLN A 183 -37.15 7.76 -41.01
N ARG A 184 -37.38 8.39 -42.18
CA ARG A 184 -38.72 8.56 -42.76
C ARG A 184 -39.39 7.24 -43.10
N SER A 185 -38.63 6.23 -43.55
CA SER A 185 -39.15 4.91 -43.93
C SER A 185 -39.68 4.11 -42.73
N ALA A 186 -39.03 4.25 -41.57
CA ALA A 186 -39.40 3.55 -40.34
C ALA A 186 -40.20 4.42 -39.36
N ALA A 187 -40.45 5.69 -39.73
CA ALA A 187 -41.11 6.71 -38.91
C ALA A 187 -40.58 6.80 -37.46
N ARG A 188 -39.27 6.60 -37.26
CA ARG A 188 -38.61 6.60 -35.94
C ARG A 188 -37.22 7.23 -35.98
N CYS A 189 -36.74 7.69 -34.83
CA CYS A 189 -35.37 8.19 -34.68
C CYS A 189 -34.45 7.04 -34.35
N GLU A 190 -33.32 6.98 -35.06
CA GLU A 190 -32.30 5.96 -34.87
C GLU A 190 -30.93 6.60 -34.74
N TRP A 191 -30.09 5.97 -33.94
CA TRP A 191 -28.67 6.30 -33.87
C TRP A 191 -27.97 5.89 -35.16
N ARG A 192 -27.19 6.81 -35.76
CA ARG A 192 -26.02 6.40 -36.53
C ARG A 192 -24.95 5.98 -35.56
N THR A 193 -24.53 4.73 -35.68
CA THR A 193 -23.61 4.08 -34.75
C THR A 193 -22.26 3.81 -35.39
N GLU A 194 -21.25 3.67 -34.54
CA GLU A 194 -19.97 3.07 -34.90
C GLU A 194 -19.55 2.04 -33.86
N GLU A 195 -18.56 1.24 -34.21
CA GLU A 195 -17.81 0.47 -33.23
C GLU A 195 -16.80 1.38 -32.55
N ARG A 196 -16.89 1.46 -31.23
CA ARG A 196 -15.92 2.18 -30.41
C ARG A 196 -15.40 1.24 -29.34
N ARG A 197 -14.11 1.31 -29.05
CA ARG A 197 -13.52 0.61 -27.91
C ARG A 197 -13.73 1.44 -26.64
N GLN A 198 -14.20 0.82 -25.57
CA GLN A 198 -14.32 1.48 -24.27
C GLN A 198 -12.93 1.83 -23.74
N GLY A 199 -12.70 3.13 -23.55
CA GLY A 199 -11.50 3.62 -22.87
C GLY A 199 -11.54 3.27 -21.40
N CYS A 200 -10.36 3.10 -20.83
CA CYS A 200 -10.17 2.81 -19.41
C CYS A 200 -9.36 3.96 -18.85
N ARG A 201 -9.81 4.50 -17.72
CA ARG A 201 -9.14 5.63 -17.10
C ARG A 201 -8.44 5.24 -15.84
#